data_AF-A0A9W4FCU8-F1
#
_entry.id   AF-A0A9W4FCU8-F1
#
_cell.length_a   1.000
_cell.length_b   1.000
_cell.length_c   1.000
_cell.angle_alpha   90.00
_cell.angle_beta   90.00
_cell.angle_gamma   90.00
#
_symmetry.space_group_name_H-M   'P 1'
#
loop_
_entity.id
_entity.type
_entity.pdbx_description
1 polymer ?
#
loop_
_entity_poly.entity_id
_entity_poly.type
_entity_poly.pdbx_seq_one_letter_code
_entity_poly.pdbx_strand_id
1 'polypeptide(L)'
;MGAIAHWNDDYTGLEMRVLRGETDFSWAESPRSRTRHFVSNIRTTAGPGADELTVRSNLLFFRSRGDSGRWELLSAERVDVLRRTDDSLRLARREVLLDHSTLPIDNLSVFL
;
A
#
# COMPACT_ATOMS: atom_id res chain seq x y z
N MET A 1 2.54 -22.88 -4.16
CA MET A 1 1.45 -22.42 -5.04
C MET A 1 1.29 -20.93 -4.80
N GLY A 2 1.77 -20.07 -5.70
CA GLY A 2 1.69 -18.62 -5.51
C GLY A 2 0.23 -18.19 -5.52
N ALA A 3 -0.26 -17.60 -4.44
CA ALA A 3 -1.61 -17.05 -4.40
C ALA A 3 -1.73 -15.96 -5.47
N ILE A 4 -2.85 -15.93 -6.20
CA ILE A 4 -3.17 -14.84 -7.11
C ILE A 4 -3.30 -13.58 -6.24
N ALA A 5 -2.42 -12.61 -6.46
CA ALA A 5 -2.38 -11.36 -5.71
C ALA A 5 -2.52 -10.18 -6.68
N HIS A 6 -3.16 -9.11 -6.23
CA HIS A 6 -3.21 -7.87 -7.02
C HIS A 6 -1.80 -7.31 -7.22
N TRP A 7 -1.01 -7.26 -6.15
CA TRP A 7 0.41 -6.88 -6.17
C TRP A 7 1.24 -7.99 -5.50
N ASN A 8 2.37 -8.31 -6.11
CA ASN A 8 3.39 -9.21 -5.58
C ASN A 8 4.74 -8.71 -6.11
N ASP A 9 5.31 -7.73 -5.42
CA ASP A 9 6.51 -7.02 -5.85
C ASP A 9 7.67 -7.27 -4.88
N ASP A 10 8.87 -7.39 -5.44
CA ASP A 10 10.12 -7.24 -4.70
C ASP A 10 10.60 -5.77 -4.76
N TYR A 11 11.79 -5.49 -4.23
CA TYR A 11 12.34 -4.14 -4.24
C TYR A 11 12.47 -3.57 -5.66
N THR A 12 12.93 -4.39 -6.62
CA THR A 12 13.10 -3.98 -8.02
C THR A 12 11.74 -3.64 -8.65
N GLY A 13 10.72 -4.46 -8.41
CA GLY A 13 9.36 -4.19 -8.88
C GLY A 13 8.79 -2.88 -8.31
N LEU A 14 9.00 -2.64 -7.01
CA LEU A 14 8.60 -1.39 -6.35
C LEU A 14 9.35 -0.18 -6.91
N GLU A 15 10.66 -0.29 -7.13
CA GLU A 15 11.47 0.77 -7.74
C GLU A 15 10.96 1.15 -9.14
N MET A 16 10.67 0.16 -9.98
CA MET A 16 10.12 0.41 -11.32
C MET A 16 8.75 1.10 -11.28
N ARG A 17 7.92 0.82 -10.26
CA ARG A 17 6.64 1.51 -10.06
C ARG A 17 6.84 2.97 -9.64
N VAL A 18 7.80 3.23 -8.76
CA VAL A 18 8.17 4.61 -8.37
C VAL A 18 8.65 5.38 -9.59
N LEU A 19 9.63 4.83 -10.34
CA LEU A 19 10.17 5.45 -11.55
C LEU A 19 9.07 5.73 -12.58
N ARG A 20 8.16 4.78 -12.81
CA ARG A 20 7.01 4.99 -13.70
C ARG A 20 6.12 6.15 -13.21
N GLY A 21 5.85 6.22 -11.90
CA GLY A 21 5.04 7.28 -11.29
C GLY A 21 5.67 8.67 -11.37
N GLU A 22 6.97 8.76 -11.62
CA GLU A 22 7.71 10.00 -11.83
C GLU A 22 7.73 10.46 -13.30
N THR A 23 7.31 9.59 -14.23
CA THR A 23 7.19 9.96 -15.66
C THR A 23 5.89 10.69 -15.98
N ASP A 24 5.93 11.53 -17.02
CA ASP A 24 4.74 12.20 -17.57
C ASP A 24 3.74 11.23 -18.23
N PHE A 25 4.16 9.99 -18.50
CA PHE A 25 3.36 8.96 -19.16
C PHE A 25 2.59 8.05 -18.20
N SER A 26 2.58 8.38 -16.90
CA SER A 26 1.72 7.71 -15.93
C SER A 26 0.27 8.19 -16.10
N TRP A 27 -0.37 7.83 -17.22
CA TRP A 27 -1.73 8.27 -17.57
C TRP A 27 -2.76 7.93 -16.49
N ALA A 28 -2.57 6.82 -15.78
CA ALA A 28 -3.42 6.46 -14.65
C ALA A 28 -3.32 7.47 -13.49
N GLU A 29 -2.23 8.21 -13.33
CA GLU A 29 -2.05 9.22 -12.29
C GLU A 29 -1.77 10.61 -12.89
N SER A 30 -2.30 10.87 -14.09
CA SER A 30 -2.24 12.17 -14.77
C SER A 30 -3.65 12.59 -15.21
N PRO A 31 -4.33 13.51 -14.50
CA PRO A 31 -3.88 14.22 -13.29
C PRO A 31 -3.79 13.31 -12.05
N ARG A 32 -2.90 13.67 -11.11
CA ARG A 32 -2.64 12.90 -9.89
C ARG A 32 -3.90 12.70 -9.06
N SER A 33 -4.08 11.50 -8.55
CA SER A 33 -5.17 11.20 -7.62
C SER A 33 -4.98 11.95 -6.31
N ARG A 34 -6.07 12.46 -5.74
CA ARG A 34 -6.10 12.98 -4.36
C ARG A 34 -6.38 11.80 -3.45
N THR A 35 -5.40 11.43 -2.63
CA THR A 35 -5.47 10.26 -1.76
C THR A 35 -5.48 10.63 -0.28
N ARG A 36 -6.05 9.77 0.55
CA ARG A 36 -5.92 9.84 2.01
C ARG A 36 -5.85 8.43 2.59
N HIS A 37 -4.85 8.19 3.42
CA HIS A 37 -4.71 6.95 4.17
C HIS A 37 -5.07 7.21 5.63
N PHE A 38 -6.23 6.72 6.06
CA PHE A 38 -6.60 6.71 7.47
C PHE A 38 -6.07 5.41 8.07
N VAL A 39 -5.05 5.53 8.91
CA VAL A 39 -4.40 4.39 9.56
C VAL A 39 -4.79 4.37 11.03
N SER A 40 -5.33 3.25 11.51
CA SER A 40 -5.80 3.10 12.89
C SER A 40 -5.56 1.68 13.42
N ASN A 41 -5.97 1.42 14.66
CA ASN A 41 -5.94 0.08 15.28
C ASN A 41 -4.55 -0.57 15.22
N ILE A 42 -3.51 0.26 15.37
CA ILE A 42 -2.11 -0.16 15.29
C ILE A 42 -1.80 -1.08 16.47
N ARG A 43 -1.37 -2.30 16.16
CA ARG A 43 -1.02 -3.35 17.12
C ARG A 43 0.35 -3.90 16.75
N THR A 44 1.19 -4.10 17.76
CA THR A 44 2.59 -4.46 17.55
C THR A 44 2.95 -5.69 18.37
N THR A 45 3.72 -6.60 17.78
CA THR A 45 4.33 -7.75 18.47
C THR A 45 5.79 -7.88 18.04
N ALA A 46 6.56 -8.71 18.76
CA ALA A 46 7.89 -9.09 18.30
C ALA A 46 7.82 -9.64 16.85
N GLY A 47 8.78 -9.23 16.02
CA GLY A 47 8.94 -9.71 14.66
C GLY A 47 9.62 -11.08 14.59
N PRO A 48 9.75 -11.65 13.39
CA PRO A 48 10.39 -12.95 13.19
C PRO A 48 11.92 -12.91 13.36
N GLY A 49 12.57 -11.78 13.10
CA GLY A 49 13.99 -11.57 13.33
C GLY A 49 14.32 -10.77 14.60
N ALA A 50 15.60 -10.79 14.99
CA ALA A 50 16.14 -9.80 15.91
C ALA A 50 15.93 -8.40 15.30
N ASP A 51 15.59 -7.42 16.14
CA ASP A 51 15.33 -6.04 15.73
C ASP A 51 14.14 -5.83 14.77
N GLU A 52 13.28 -6.84 14.62
CA GLU A 52 12.06 -6.75 13.82
C GLU A 52 10.80 -6.59 14.70
N LEU A 53 9.81 -5.91 14.14
CA LEU A 53 8.51 -5.68 14.72
C LEU A 53 7.43 -6.05 13.71
N THR A 54 6.54 -6.97 14.10
CA THR A 54 5.31 -7.21 13.33
C THR A 54 4.29 -6.15 13.73
N VAL A 55 3.75 -5.44 12.74
CA VAL A 55 2.76 -4.38 12.94
C VAL A 55 1.50 -4.71 12.15
N ARG A 56 0.37 -4.79 12.84
CA ARG A 56 -0.95 -4.86 12.21
C ARG A 56 -1.62 -3.50 12.32
N SER A 57 -2.19 -3.00 11.23
CA SER A 57 -2.94 -1.75 11.22
C SER A 57 -4.14 -1.84 10.29
N ASN A 58 -5.22 -1.15 10.64
CA ASN A 58 -6.35 -0.99 9.75
C ASN A 58 -6.10 0.22 8.86
N LEU A 59 -6.49 0.10 7.58
CA LEU A 59 -6.42 1.14 6.58
C LEU A 59 -7.81 1.38 6.01
N LEU A 60 -8.28 2.61 6.11
CA LEU A 60 -9.31 3.14 5.22
C LEU A 60 -8.62 4.06 4.22
N PHE A 61 -8.61 3.66 2.96
CA PHE A 61 -8.01 4.40 1.88
C PHE A 61 -9.09 5.12 1.08
N PHE A 62 -8.93 6.42 0.91
CA PHE A 62 -9.78 7.26 0.09
C PHE A 62 -9.03 7.72 -1.16
N ARG A 63 -9.70 7.70 -2.30
CA ARG A 63 -9.21 8.27 -3.56
C ARG A 63 -10.30 9.08 -4.25
N SER A 64 -9.92 10.23 -4.81
CA SER A 64 -10.69 10.93 -5.83
C SER A 64 -9.76 11.36 -6.96
N ARG A 65 -10.25 11.40 -8.20
CA ARG A 65 -9.43 11.70 -9.38
C ARG A 65 -10.15 12.66 -10.34
N GLY A 66 -9.34 13.50 -10.99
CA GLY A 66 -9.81 14.45 -11.99
C GLY A 66 -10.77 15.47 -11.41
N ASP A 67 -11.75 15.86 -12.20
CA ASP A 67 -12.88 16.73 -11.88
C ASP A 67 -14.16 15.93 -11.53
N SER A 68 -14.12 14.60 -11.66
CA SER A 68 -15.26 13.77 -11.28
C SER A 68 -15.56 13.96 -9.78
N GLY A 69 -16.81 14.30 -9.46
CA GLY A 69 -17.28 14.33 -8.07
C GLY A 69 -17.35 12.95 -7.41
N ARG A 70 -16.91 11.91 -8.11
CA ARG A 70 -16.87 10.53 -7.64
C ARG A 70 -15.61 10.30 -6.82
N TRP A 71 -15.76 9.48 -5.80
CA TRP A 71 -14.68 9.04 -4.94
C TRP A 71 -14.79 7.53 -4.71
N GLU A 72 -13.68 6.96 -4.32
CA GLU A 72 -13.53 5.54 -4.05
C GLU A 72 -13.02 5.34 -2.63
N LEU A 73 -13.46 4.26 -1.99
CA LEU A 73 -12.99 3.82 -0.69
C LEU A 73 -12.53 2.36 -0.79
N LEU A 74 -11.41 2.07 -0.15
CA LEU A 74 -10.94 0.71 0.12
C LEU A 74 -10.73 0.53 1.61
N SER A 75 -11.24 -0.56 2.16
CA SER A 75 -10.90 -1.03 3.50
C SER A 75 -9.91 -2.18 3.39
N ALA A 76 -8.90 -2.17 4.26
CA ALA A 76 -7.91 -3.22 4.34
C ALA A 76 -7.27 -3.33 5.73
N GLU A 77 -6.71 -4.50 6.03
CA GLU A 77 -5.69 -4.65 7.07
C GLU A 77 -4.30 -4.71 6.42
N ARG A 78 -3.33 -4.00 7.01
CA ARG A 78 -1.91 -4.16 6.68
C ARG A 78 -1.21 -4.97 7.74
N VAL A 79 -0.46 -5.98 7.32
CA VAL A 79 0.43 -6.78 8.14
C VAL A 79 1.86 -6.50 7.67
N ASP A 80 2.56 -5.67 8.44
CA ASP A 80 3.88 -5.19 8.14
C ASP A 80 4.94 -5.87 9.01
N VAL A 81 6.12 -6.09 8.46
CA VAL A 81 7.35 -6.33 9.22
C VAL A 81 8.21 -5.09 9.08
N LEU A 82 8.45 -4.41 10.20
CA LEU A 82 9.37 -3.28 10.28
C LEU A 82 10.69 -3.78 10.89
N ARG A 83 11.82 -3.40 10.29
CA ARG A 83 13.16 -3.70 10.81
C ARG A 83 13.79 -2.42 11.33
N ARG A 84 14.31 -2.44 12.56
CA ARG A 84 15.14 -1.34 13.06
C ARG A 84 16.46 -1.33 12.32
N THR A 85 16.85 -0.14 11.90
CA THR A 85 18.20 0.19 11.46
C THR A 85 18.76 1.22 12.43
N ASP A 86 20.04 1.56 12.31
CA ASP A 86 20.71 2.49 13.22
C ASP A 86 19.94 3.82 13.39
N ASP A 87 19.32 4.32 12.31
CA ASP A 87 18.66 5.63 12.31
C ASP A 87 17.12 5.60 12.30
N SER A 88 16.48 4.46 12.01
CA SER A 88 15.03 4.43 11.74
C SER A 88 14.41 3.04 11.73
N LEU A 89 13.09 2.99 11.50
CA LEU A 89 12.37 1.76 11.13
C LEU A 89 12.19 1.74 9.61
N ARG A 90 12.54 0.62 8.98
CA ARG A 90 12.32 0.38 7.55
C ARG A 90 11.31 -0.74 7.33
N LEU A 91 10.50 -0.61 6.29
CA LEU A 91 9.54 -1.65 5.90
C LEU A 91 10.28 -2.80 5.22
N ALA A 92 10.35 -3.96 5.88
CA ALA A 92 10.97 -5.16 5.35
C ALA A 92 9.98 -6.01 4.53
N ARG A 93 8.71 -6.02 4.93
CA ARG A 93 7.63 -6.71 4.22
C ARG A 93 6.29 -6.04 4.53
N ARG A 94 5.40 -5.97 3.54
CA ARG A 94 4.00 -5.61 3.73
C ARG A 94 3.10 -6.62 3.03
N GLU A 95 2.05 -7.03 3.73
CA GLU A 95 0.92 -7.74 3.17
C GLU A 95 -0.34 -6.91 3.41
N VAL A 96 -1.09 -6.64 2.34
CA VAL A 96 -2.35 -5.87 2.42
C VAL A 96 -3.50 -6.81 2.14
N LEU A 97 -4.33 -7.02 3.16
CA LEU A 97 -5.52 -7.85 3.12
C LEU A 97 -6.71 -6.93 2.85
N LEU A 98 -7.18 -6.90 1.60
CA LEU A 98 -8.33 -6.10 1.20
C LEU A 98 -9.64 -6.76 1.66
N ASP A 99 -10.58 -5.96 2.14
CA ASP A 99 -11.91 -6.44 2.56
C ASP A 99 -12.88 -6.64 1.36
N HIS A 100 -12.33 -6.85 0.16
CA HIS A 100 -13.08 -6.87 -1.10
C HIS A 100 -12.74 -8.11 -1.93
N SER A 101 -13.76 -8.86 -2.36
CA SER A 101 -13.60 -9.95 -3.34
C SER A 101 -13.47 -9.44 -4.77
N THR A 102 -14.14 -8.33 -5.08
CA THR A 102 -14.02 -7.56 -6.32
C THR A 102 -13.72 -6.13 -5.94
N LEU A 103 -12.65 -5.57 -6.51
CA LEU A 103 -12.21 -4.21 -6.19
C LEU A 103 -13.24 -3.18 -6.66
N PRO A 104 -13.75 -2.30 -5.78
CA PRO A 104 -14.68 -1.22 -6.15
C PRO A 104 -13.92 0.00 -6.71
N ILE A 105 -12.81 -0.26 -7.41
CA ILE A 105 -11.91 0.75 -7.97
C ILE A 105 -11.50 0.36 -9.37
N ASP A 106 -11.27 1.34 -10.23
CA ASP A 106 -10.92 1.06 -11.64
C ASP A 106 -9.50 0.49 -11.81
N ASN A 107 -8.61 0.80 -10.87
CA ASN A 107 -7.21 0.38 -10.88
C ASN A 107 -6.57 0.59 -9.51
N LEU A 108 -5.48 -0.13 -9.24
CA LEU A 108 -4.63 0.02 -8.06
C LEU A 108 -3.29 0.66 -8.46
N SER A 109 -3.32 1.93 -8.87
CA SER A 109 -2.16 2.75 -9.27
C SER A 109 -1.46 3.45 -8.10
N VAL A 110 -1.82 3.12 -6.87
CA VAL A 110 -1.43 3.80 -5.63
C VAL A 110 -0.93 2.80 -4.60
N PHE A 111 -0.02 3.21 -3.73
CA PHE A 111 0.51 2.38 -2.65
C PHE A 111 -0.46 2.37 -1.45
N LEU A 112 -0.69 1.19 -0.87
CA LEU A 112 -1.51 0.98 0.33
C LEU A 112 -0.63 0.75 1.58
#